data_AF-A0A2G9ZRV6-F1
#
_entry.id   AF-A0A2G9ZRV6-F1
#
_cell.length_a   1.000
_cell.length_b   1.000
_cell.length_c   1.000
_cell.angle_alpha   90.00
_cell.angle_beta   90.00
_cell.angle_gamma   90.00
#
_symmetry.space_group_name_H-M   'P 1'
#
loop_
_entity.id
_entity.type
_entity.pdbx_description
1 polymer ?
#
loop_
_entity_poly.entity_id
_entity_poly.type
_entity_poly.pdbx_seq_one_letter_code
_entity_poly.pdbx_strand_id
1 'polypeptide(L)'
;SDVFILRHYSIFNFYTKEPKIVRGELQGFVVMAGIPMEAAQRVADIGLFFVPIDREIALRINAKFPYLVPGEIPAGAYPGVPDTPTLQVHALLVVSSAIPEDLIYRVTASLWSERTLSLLKSGHPQGKAISLKTALEGISIPLHPGAERFYREHGIVTKGTPTP
;
A
#
# COMPACT_ATOMS: atom_id res chain seq x y z
N SER A 1 -1.23 -18.67 0.46
CA SER A 1 -1.07 -17.75 -0.69
C SER A 1 -0.39 -16.53 -0.11
N ASP A 2 0.86 -16.23 -0.48
CA ASP A 2 1.84 -15.47 0.35
C ASP A 2 2.64 -14.41 -0.48
N VAL A 3 3.18 -13.28 0.04
CA VAL A 3 2.98 -11.93 -0.61
C VAL A 3 4.15 -10.88 -0.93
N PHE A 4 4.15 -10.03 -2.03
CA PHE A 4 4.97 -8.78 -2.46
C PHE A 4 4.57 -7.70 -3.68
N ILE A 5 3.70 -6.66 -3.62
CA ILE A 5 2.84 -6.17 -4.80
C ILE A 5 3.53 -5.58 -6.05
N LEU A 6 2.92 -5.74 -7.26
CA LEU A 6 2.83 -4.71 -8.32
C LEU A 6 1.46 -4.74 -9.09
N ARG A 7 0.70 -3.64 -8.95
CA ARG A 7 -0.50 -3.11 -9.68
C ARG A 7 -1.65 -4.04 -10.13
N HIS A 8 -2.81 -3.91 -9.46
CA HIS A 8 -4.04 -3.26 -9.99
C HIS A 8 -5.04 -3.06 -8.83
N TYR A 9 -5.19 -1.85 -8.29
CA TYR A 9 -6.25 -1.56 -7.32
C TYR A 9 -7.49 -1.08 -8.07
N SER A 10 -8.52 -1.93 -8.15
CA SER A 10 -9.88 -1.50 -8.45
C SER A 10 -10.72 -1.68 -7.20
N ILE A 11 -11.00 -0.58 -6.51
CA ILE A 11 -12.05 -0.54 -5.49
C ILE A 11 -12.94 0.66 -5.82
N PHE A 12 -13.53 0.64 -7.02
CA PHE A 12 -14.21 1.72 -7.75
C PHE A 12 -13.27 2.62 -8.58
N ASN A 13 -13.40 2.49 -9.91
CA ASN A 13 -12.58 3.17 -10.90
C ASN A 13 -12.75 4.70 -10.84
N PHE A 14 -11.84 5.39 -10.14
CA PHE A 14 -11.85 6.84 -9.98
C PHE A 14 -11.89 7.59 -11.32
N TYR A 15 -11.23 7.08 -12.35
CA TYR A 15 -11.22 7.68 -13.68
C TYR A 15 -12.63 7.81 -14.30
N THR A 16 -13.56 6.92 -13.92
CA THR A 16 -14.98 7.02 -14.36
C THR A 16 -15.81 7.97 -13.51
N LYS A 17 -15.30 8.38 -12.33
CA LYS A 17 -15.99 9.24 -11.37
C LYS A 17 -15.54 10.69 -11.46
N GLU A 18 -14.27 10.94 -11.78
CA GLU A 18 -13.71 12.28 -11.97
C GLU A 18 -14.62 13.18 -12.85
N PRO A 19 -15.09 12.76 -14.04
CA PRO A 19 -15.97 13.63 -14.84
C PRO A 19 -17.30 13.94 -14.16
N LYS A 20 -17.82 13.03 -13.31
CA LYS A 20 -19.07 13.24 -12.57
C LYS A 20 -18.90 14.22 -11.42
N ILE A 21 -17.72 14.19 -10.76
CA ILE A 21 -17.35 15.19 -9.74
C ILE A 21 -17.25 16.57 -10.42
N VAL A 22 -16.53 16.66 -11.54
CA VAL A 22 -16.36 17.92 -12.29
C VAL A 22 -17.70 18.49 -12.76
N ARG A 23 -18.66 17.65 -13.16
CA ARG A 23 -20.02 18.06 -13.55
C ARG A 23 -20.98 18.30 -12.38
N GLY A 24 -20.56 18.06 -11.13
CA GLY A 24 -21.42 18.18 -9.94
C GLY A 24 -22.49 17.09 -9.81
N GLU A 25 -22.42 16.03 -10.61
CA GLU A 25 -23.34 14.87 -10.56
C GLU A 25 -23.01 13.93 -9.38
N LEU A 26 -21.82 14.08 -8.80
CA LEU A 26 -21.34 13.31 -7.66
C LEU A 26 -20.66 14.28 -6.68
N GLN A 27 -20.97 14.17 -5.40
CA GLN A 27 -20.41 15.05 -4.36
C GLN A 27 -19.29 14.38 -3.55
N GLY A 28 -19.15 13.06 -3.63
CA GLY A 28 -18.11 12.32 -2.91
C GLY A 28 -18.12 10.83 -3.23
N PHE A 29 -17.01 10.15 -2.91
CA PHE A 29 -16.84 8.70 -3.00
C PHE A 29 -15.67 8.28 -2.11
N VAL A 30 -15.55 6.98 -1.87
CA VAL A 30 -14.42 6.38 -1.14
C VAL A 30 -13.48 5.74 -2.15
N VAL A 31 -12.17 5.95 -1.97
CA VAL A 31 -11.13 5.32 -2.79
C VAL A 31 -9.98 4.86 -1.90
N MET A 32 -9.41 3.69 -2.22
CA MET A 32 -8.11 3.27 -1.72
C MET A 32 -7.13 3.30 -2.88
N ALA A 33 -6.15 4.20 -2.81
CA ALA A 33 -5.17 4.42 -3.87
C ALA A 33 -3.83 4.89 -3.29
N GLY A 34 -2.76 4.67 -4.05
CA GLY A 34 -1.46 5.25 -3.75
C GLY A 34 -1.45 6.76 -3.95
N ILE A 35 -0.60 7.45 -3.20
CA ILE A 35 -0.43 8.91 -3.25
C ILE A 35 0.91 9.24 -3.93
N PRO A 36 0.97 10.25 -4.83
CA PRO A 36 -0.16 11.03 -5.35
C PRO A 36 -0.92 10.27 -6.44
N MET A 37 -2.22 10.53 -6.56
CA MET A 37 -3.06 10.04 -7.66
C MET A 37 -3.36 11.18 -8.63
N GLU A 38 -3.00 11.00 -9.91
CA GLU A 38 -3.19 12.03 -10.95
C GLU A 38 -4.63 12.52 -11.07
N ALA A 39 -5.61 11.61 -10.97
CA ALA A 39 -7.01 11.99 -11.08
C ALA A 39 -7.44 12.91 -9.92
N ALA A 40 -6.98 12.66 -8.69
CA ALA A 40 -7.25 13.55 -7.58
C ALA A 40 -6.54 14.90 -7.72
N GLN A 41 -5.38 14.97 -8.38
CA GLN A 41 -4.74 16.24 -8.71
C GLN A 41 -5.59 17.08 -9.67
N ARG A 42 -6.22 16.46 -10.69
CA ARG A 42 -7.07 17.19 -11.66
C ARG A 42 -8.34 17.78 -11.06
N VAL A 43 -8.92 17.14 -10.03
CA VAL A 43 -10.08 17.68 -9.30
C VAL A 43 -9.71 18.55 -8.11
N ALA A 44 -8.42 18.64 -7.72
CA ALA A 44 -8.00 19.53 -6.64
C ALA A 44 -8.28 21.01 -6.97
N ASP A 45 -8.15 21.40 -8.25
CA ASP A 45 -8.36 22.77 -8.72
C ASP A 45 -9.81 23.27 -8.58
N ILE A 46 -10.78 22.35 -8.53
CA ILE A 46 -12.20 22.68 -8.35
C ILE A 46 -12.68 22.57 -6.88
N GLY A 47 -11.75 22.29 -5.96
CA GLY A 47 -12.01 22.09 -4.54
C GLY A 47 -12.15 20.61 -4.18
N LEU A 48 -11.11 20.08 -3.53
CA LEU A 48 -11.09 18.72 -2.99
C LEU A 48 -11.05 18.78 -1.46
N PHE A 49 -11.99 18.11 -0.81
CA PHE A 49 -12.01 17.96 0.64
C PHE A 49 -11.91 16.47 0.99
N PHE A 50 -10.91 16.11 1.79
CA PHE A 50 -10.79 14.77 2.34
C PHE A 50 -11.51 14.71 3.69
N VAL A 51 -12.37 13.70 3.86
CA VAL A 51 -12.99 13.42 5.15
C VAL A 51 -11.97 12.69 6.02
N PRO A 52 -11.51 13.30 7.14
CA PRO A 52 -10.51 12.66 7.99
C PRO A 52 -11.08 11.43 8.68
N ILE A 53 -10.24 10.41 8.87
CA ILE A 53 -10.49 9.31 9.79
C ILE A 53 -9.54 9.49 10.96
N ASP A 54 -10.08 9.95 12.09
CA ASP A 54 -9.29 10.20 13.29
C ASP A 54 -8.54 8.95 13.74
N ARG A 55 -7.34 9.16 14.30
CA ARG A 55 -6.46 8.08 14.73
C ARG A 55 -7.14 7.08 15.68
N GLU A 56 -8.00 7.56 16.58
CA GLU A 56 -8.74 6.69 17.50
C GLU A 56 -9.73 5.78 16.74
N ILE A 57 -10.46 6.34 15.77
CA ILE A 57 -11.36 5.59 14.89
C ILE A 57 -10.54 4.57 14.09
N ALA A 58 -9.42 5.01 13.51
CA ALA A 58 -8.52 4.16 12.73
C ALA A 58 -7.98 2.98 13.57
N LEU A 59 -7.61 3.21 14.83
CA LEU A 59 -7.15 2.16 15.74
C LEU A 59 -8.28 1.17 16.09
N ARG A 60 -9.52 1.64 16.30
CA ARG A 60 -10.67 0.74 16.52
C ARG A 60 -10.98 -0.11 15.28
N ILE A 61 -10.80 0.45 14.08
CA ILE A 61 -10.93 -0.28 12.82
C ILE A 61 -9.80 -1.30 12.69
N ASN A 62 -8.56 -0.89 12.94
CA ASN A 62 -7.39 -1.77 12.90
C ASN A 62 -7.52 -2.98 13.85
N ALA A 63 -8.05 -2.78 15.05
CA ALA A 63 -8.29 -3.86 16.00
C ALA A 63 -9.23 -4.96 15.47
N LYS A 64 -10.18 -4.60 14.58
CA LYS A 64 -11.08 -5.55 13.92
C LYS A 64 -10.54 -6.07 12.59
N PHE A 65 -9.76 -5.23 11.90
CA PHE A 65 -9.21 -5.47 10.57
C PHE A 65 -7.72 -5.11 10.57
N PRO A 66 -6.82 -6.00 11.01
CA PRO A 66 -5.41 -5.69 11.27
C PRO A 66 -4.62 -5.16 10.05
N TYR A 67 -5.11 -5.41 8.84
CA TYR A 67 -4.53 -4.94 7.58
C TYR A 67 -4.88 -3.48 7.23
N LEU A 68 -5.89 -2.89 7.88
CA LEU A 68 -6.22 -1.47 7.79
C LEU A 68 -5.49 -0.74 8.92
N VAL A 69 -4.37 -0.10 8.62
CA VAL A 69 -3.53 0.57 9.62
C VAL A 69 -3.77 2.09 9.60
N PRO A 70 -3.56 2.80 10.72
CA PRO A 70 -3.57 4.26 10.71
C PRO A 70 -2.55 4.81 9.70
N GLY A 71 -2.95 5.85 8.97
CA GLY A 71 -2.12 6.54 7.99
C GLY A 71 -2.43 8.03 7.93
N GLU A 72 -1.72 8.73 7.05
CA GLU A 72 -1.86 10.17 6.85
C GLU A 72 -1.63 10.49 5.37
N ILE A 73 -2.47 11.37 4.82
CA ILE A 73 -2.23 12.01 3.54
C ILE A 73 -1.46 13.29 3.84
N PRO A 74 -0.16 13.39 3.48
CA PRO A 74 0.64 14.55 3.82
C PRO A 74 0.20 15.78 3.01
N ALA A 75 0.34 16.95 3.62
CA ALA A 75 0.20 18.24 2.96
C ALA A 75 1.13 18.30 1.74
N GLY A 76 0.63 18.86 0.64
CA GLY A 76 1.34 18.89 -0.63
C GLY A 76 1.20 17.63 -1.50
N ALA A 77 0.54 16.57 -1.00
CA ALA A 77 0.08 15.47 -1.85
C ALA A 77 -0.90 15.95 -2.94
N TYR A 78 -1.76 16.90 -2.58
CA TYR A 78 -2.72 17.56 -3.45
C TYR A 78 -2.76 19.07 -3.17
N PRO A 79 -2.89 19.93 -4.19
CA PRO A 79 -2.99 21.38 -4.00
C PRO A 79 -4.12 21.77 -3.04
N GLY A 80 -3.82 22.64 -2.07
CA GLY A 80 -4.81 23.17 -1.13
C GLY A 80 -5.30 22.19 -0.05
N VAL A 81 -4.76 20.96 -0.02
CA VAL A 81 -5.16 19.93 0.95
C VAL A 81 -4.13 19.88 2.11
N PRO A 82 -4.55 20.07 3.37
CA PRO A 82 -3.68 19.93 4.54
C PRO A 82 -3.43 18.45 4.88
N ASP A 83 -2.52 18.21 5.83
CA ASP A 83 -2.34 16.89 6.41
C ASP A 83 -3.69 16.31 6.86
N THR A 84 -4.04 15.13 6.35
CA THR A 84 -5.33 14.51 6.60
C THR A 84 -5.16 13.10 7.14
N PRO A 85 -5.52 12.83 8.41
CA PRO A 85 -5.45 11.49 8.98
C PRO A 85 -6.43 10.55 8.28
N THR A 86 -6.02 9.31 8.05
CA THR A 86 -6.78 8.34 7.26
C THR A 86 -6.44 6.89 7.65
N LEU A 87 -6.96 5.94 6.89
CA LEU A 87 -6.55 4.54 6.87
C LEU A 87 -5.64 4.28 5.67
N GLN A 88 -4.68 3.38 5.84
CA GLN A 88 -3.83 2.88 4.77
C GLN A 88 -3.73 1.36 4.82
N VAL A 89 -3.26 0.78 3.73
CA VAL A 89 -2.99 -0.65 3.58
C VAL A 89 -1.57 -0.87 3.10
N HIS A 90 -0.98 -1.99 3.49
CA HIS A 90 0.30 -2.42 2.92
C HIS A 90 0.10 -3.11 1.58
N ALA A 91 1.03 -2.88 0.67
CA ALA A 91 1.00 -3.44 -0.66
C ALA A 91 1.72 -4.81 -0.70
N LEU A 92 1.00 -5.86 -1.11
CA LEU A 92 1.46 -7.25 -1.11
C LEU A 92 1.10 -8.06 -2.45
N LEU A 93 2.04 -8.74 -3.15
CA LEU A 93 2.03 -9.72 -4.31
C LEU A 93 2.01 -11.16 -3.89
N VAL A 94 0.82 -11.68 -3.93
CA VAL A 94 0.58 -13.03 -3.52
C VAL A 94 1.14 -13.99 -4.56
N VAL A 95 1.83 -15.02 -4.11
CA VAL A 95 2.23 -16.20 -4.86
C VAL A 95 1.46 -17.40 -4.33
N SER A 96 1.29 -18.40 -5.19
CA SER A 96 0.76 -19.69 -4.77
C SER A 96 1.77 -20.39 -3.85
N SER A 97 1.27 -21.06 -2.81
CA SER A 97 2.09 -21.93 -1.95
C SER A 97 2.64 -23.16 -2.67
N ALA A 98 2.14 -23.46 -3.87
CA ALA A 98 2.62 -24.57 -4.70
C ALA A 98 3.90 -24.23 -5.50
N ILE A 99 4.37 -22.99 -5.47
CA ILE A 99 5.57 -22.60 -6.22
C ILE A 99 6.81 -23.14 -5.48
N PRO A 100 7.79 -23.72 -6.18
CA PRO A 100 8.99 -24.26 -5.52
C PRO A 100 9.72 -23.22 -4.66
N GLU A 101 10.14 -23.64 -3.47
CA GLU A 101 10.86 -22.81 -2.48
C GLU A 101 12.01 -22.03 -3.11
N ASP A 102 12.88 -22.71 -3.84
CA ASP A 102 14.08 -22.10 -4.43
C ASP A 102 13.75 -21.04 -5.48
N LEU A 103 12.63 -21.18 -6.19
CA LEU A 103 12.19 -20.16 -7.13
C LEU A 103 11.76 -18.90 -6.36
N ILE A 104 10.95 -19.06 -5.32
CA ILE A 104 10.50 -17.91 -4.53
C ILE A 104 11.67 -17.25 -3.81
N TYR A 105 12.63 -18.01 -3.28
CA TYR A 105 13.85 -17.44 -2.70
C TYR A 105 14.58 -16.53 -3.70
N ARG A 106 14.79 -17.00 -4.94
CA ARG A 106 15.46 -16.20 -5.98
C ARG A 106 14.65 -14.97 -6.39
N VAL A 107 13.32 -15.08 -6.44
CA VAL A 107 12.43 -13.95 -6.71
C VAL A 107 12.54 -12.90 -5.60
N THR A 108 12.46 -13.32 -4.34
CA THR A 108 12.63 -12.43 -3.18
C THR A 108 14.02 -11.78 -3.18
N ALA A 109 15.09 -12.52 -3.46
CA ALA A 109 16.42 -11.92 -3.58
C ALA A 109 16.54 -10.91 -4.72
N SER A 110 15.97 -11.22 -5.90
CA SER A 110 15.99 -10.33 -7.07
C SER A 110 15.24 -9.02 -6.81
N LEU A 111 14.18 -9.10 -6.02
CA LEU A 111 13.39 -7.95 -5.62
C LEU A 111 14.21 -6.95 -4.79
N TRP A 112 15.02 -7.45 -3.86
CA TRP A 112 15.84 -6.63 -2.98
C TRP A 112 17.19 -6.24 -3.60
N SER A 113 17.43 -6.60 -4.87
CA SER A 113 18.62 -6.14 -5.59
C SER A 113 18.62 -4.63 -5.77
N GLU A 114 19.81 -4.02 -5.75
CA GLU A 114 19.98 -2.58 -5.98
C GLU A 114 19.33 -2.10 -7.29
N ARG A 115 19.40 -2.93 -8.34
CA ARG A 115 18.76 -2.64 -9.62
C ARG A 115 17.24 -2.52 -9.46
N THR A 116 16.59 -3.48 -8.82
CA THR A 116 15.14 -3.44 -8.64
C THR A 116 14.71 -2.31 -7.71
N LEU A 117 15.44 -2.08 -6.61
CA LEU A 117 15.18 -0.95 -5.71
C LEU A 117 15.32 0.40 -6.42
N SER A 118 16.31 0.56 -7.30
CA SER A 118 16.47 1.76 -8.11
C SER A 118 15.30 1.97 -9.09
N LEU A 119 14.83 0.90 -9.73
CA LEU A 119 13.64 0.95 -10.60
C LEU A 119 12.38 1.33 -9.82
N LEU A 120 12.19 0.78 -8.61
CA LEU A 120 11.05 1.13 -7.76
C LEU A 120 11.09 2.60 -7.34
N LYS A 121 12.25 3.09 -6.88
CA LYS A 121 12.46 4.48 -6.45
C LYS A 121 12.21 5.50 -7.57
N SER A 122 12.56 5.16 -8.80
CA SER A 122 12.37 6.04 -9.97
C SER A 122 11.00 5.92 -10.61
N GLY A 123 10.35 4.76 -10.52
CA GLY A 123 9.06 4.51 -11.17
C GLY A 123 7.84 5.10 -10.46
N HIS A 124 7.89 5.35 -9.15
CA HIS A 124 6.79 5.95 -8.40
C HIS A 124 7.28 6.66 -7.12
N PRO A 125 6.68 7.79 -6.70
CA PRO A 125 7.07 8.48 -5.45
C PRO A 125 7.11 7.57 -4.22
N GLN A 126 6.11 6.70 -4.06
CA GLN A 126 6.04 5.71 -2.97
C GLN A 126 7.15 4.64 -3.02
N GLY A 127 7.81 4.44 -4.15
CA GLY A 127 8.91 3.47 -4.26
C GLY A 127 10.09 3.82 -3.36
N LYS A 128 10.22 5.09 -2.95
CA LYS A 128 11.23 5.55 -1.98
C LYS A 128 10.98 5.04 -0.55
N ALA A 129 9.74 4.69 -0.22
CA ALA A 129 9.38 4.14 1.09
C ALA A 129 9.66 2.62 1.18
N ILE A 130 9.95 1.96 0.06
CA ILE A 130 10.23 0.52 0.04
C ILE A 130 11.59 0.26 0.67
N SER A 131 11.60 -0.49 1.76
CA SER A 131 12.80 -0.85 2.48
C SER A 131 12.74 -2.28 2.99
N LEU A 132 13.90 -2.94 3.04
CA LEU A 132 14.00 -4.30 3.57
C LEU A 132 13.63 -4.36 5.06
N LYS A 133 13.91 -3.28 5.82
CA LYS A 133 13.63 -3.19 7.27
C LYS A 133 12.13 -3.25 7.58
N THR A 134 11.30 -2.67 6.72
CA THR A 134 9.85 -2.58 6.88
C THR A 134 9.09 -3.63 6.06
N ALA A 135 9.82 -4.54 5.38
CA ALA A 135 9.25 -5.48 4.41
C ALA A 135 8.18 -6.43 4.99
N LEU A 136 8.24 -6.71 6.28
CA LEU A 136 7.34 -7.64 6.97
C LEU A 136 6.26 -6.94 7.81
N GLU A 137 6.20 -5.61 7.79
CA GLU A 137 5.18 -4.85 8.53
C GLU A 137 3.79 -5.03 7.91
N GLY A 138 2.79 -5.27 8.76
CA GLY A 138 1.39 -5.41 8.33
C GLY A 138 1.05 -6.68 7.57
N ILE A 139 1.95 -7.67 7.54
CA ILE A 139 1.67 -8.99 6.97
C ILE A 139 0.77 -9.77 7.95
N SER A 140 -0.40 -10.20 7.45
CA SER A 140 -1.39 -10.97 8.21
C SER A 140 -1.55 -12.41 7.72
N ILE A 141 -0.79 -12.81 6.70
CA ILE A 141 -0.82 -14.16 6.14
C ILE A 141 0.59 -14.75 6.10
N PRO A 142 0.73 -16.10 6.09
CA PRO A 142 2.03 -16.74 6.16
C PRO A 142 2.99 -16.27 5.06
N LEU A 143 4.29 -16.36 5.32
CA LEU A 143 5.30 -16.19 4.28
C LEU A 143 5.50 -17.51 3.54
N HIS A 144 5.77 -17.41 2.25
CA HIS A 144 6.23 -18.56 1.48
C HIS A 144 7.58 -19.02 2.05
N PRO A 145 7.87 -20.33 2.18
CA PRO A 145 9.11 -20.83 2.77
C PRO A 145 10.38 -20.22 2.14
N GLY A 146 10.37 -20.03 0.82
CA GLY A 146 11.49 -19.40 0.10
C GLY A 146 11.71 -17.93 0.46
N ALA A 147 10.64 -17.18 0.70
CA ALA A 147 10.73 -15.78 1.13
C ALA A 147 11.13 -15.70 2.61
N GLU A 148 10.57 -16.56 3.46
CA GLU A 148 10.94 -16.67 4.87
C GLU A 148 12.44 -16.98 5.03
N ARG A 149 12.95 -17.95 4.26
CA ARG A 149 14.38 -18.28 4.23
C ARG A 149 15.23 -17.05 3.90
N PHE A 150 14.88 -16.32 2.84
CA PHE A 150 15.57 -15.09 2.45
C PHE A 150 15.57 -14.06 3.59
N TYR A 151 14.40 -13.72 4.14
CA TYR A 151 14.30 -12.68 5.17
C TYR A 151 15.08 -13.04 6.44
N ARG A 152 15.00 -14.31 6.87
CA ARG A 152 15.75 -14.83 8.02
C ARG A 152 17.27 -14.69 7.83
N GLU A 153 17.79 -15.05 6.66
CA GLU A 153 19.22 -14.91 6.34
C GLU A 153 19.69 -13.45 6.33
N HIS A 154 18.77 -12.51 6.07
CA HIS A 154 19.04 -11.07 6.09
C HIS A 154 18.68 -10.40 7.43
N GLY A 155 18.41 -11.19 8.48
CA GLY A 155 18.11 -10.69 9.82
C GLY A 155 16.74 -10.02 9.95
N ILE A 156 15.84 -10.23 9.00
CA ILE A 156 14.48 -9.70 9.00
C ILE A 156 13.53 -10.79 9.50
N VAL A 157 12.87 -10.53 10.62
CA VAL A 157 11.93 -11.48 11.26
C VAL A 157 10.58 -10.80 11.48
N THR A 158 9.50 -11.58 11.37
CA THR A 158 8.15 -11.07 11.66
C THR A 158 8.04 -10.73 13.15
N LYS A 159 7.60 -9.51 13.47
CA LYS A 159 7.22 -9.15 14.84
C LYS A 159 5.79 -9.64 15.10
N GLY A 160 5.65 -10.93 15.37
CA GLY A 160 4.38 -11.56 15.76
C GLY A 160 3.62 -12.14 14.58
N THR A 161 3.62 -13.47 14.50
CA THR A 161 2.61 -14.24 13.78
C THR A 161 1.44 -14.51 14.74
N PRO A 162 0.17 -14.33 14.35
CA PRO A 162 -0.89 -15.11 14.98
C PRO A 162 -0.55 -16.57 14.73
N THR A 163 -0.44 -17.35 15.80
CA THR A 163 -0.35 -18.81 15.74
C THR A 163 -1.55 -19.34 14.94
N PRO A 164 -1.36 -20.33 14.05
CA PRO A 164 -2.46 -20.88 13.25
C PRO A 164 -3.66 -21.33 14.09
#